data_AF-A0A1L8M9U1-F1
#
_entry.id   AF-A0A1L8M9U1-F1
#
_cell.length_a   1.000
_cell.length_b   1.000
_cell.length_c   1.000
_cell.angle_alpha   90.00
_cell.angle_beta   90.00
_cell.angle_gamma   90.00
#
_symmetry.space_group_name_H-M   'P 1'
#
loop_
_entity.id
_entity.type
_entity.pdbx_description
1 polymer ?
#
loop_
_entity_poly.entity_id
_entity_poly.type
_entity_poly.pdbx_seq_one_letter_code
_entity_poly.pdbx_strand_id
1 'polypeptide(L)'
;MNQSTTVLDIDFGMSQLSGNRELLFKLLRKFANEYRTLDADLQALVAKHAFNDAYSLVHTLKGVTGNLGLFALHEASKPIESGFRNEQQVAEEYPSFLSVLNQTLSEVDSLVNSTEEVASSSQPSNAAAAQHARKQLMTALKASEFIAQETLDEWLDALALTDAKRTAIIDAVEELDYEEAIIELENS
;
A
#
# COMPACT_ATOMS: atom_id res chain seq x y z
N MET A 1 -21.26 -13.79 18.59
CA MET A 1 -20.55 -12.49 18.48
C MET A 1 -19.08 -12.82 18.24
N ASN A 2 -18.66 -12.93 16.98
CA ASN A 2 -17.24 -13.13 16.66
C ASN A 2 -16.56 -11.78 16.83
N GLN A 3 -16.05 -11.50 18.02
CA GLN A 3 -15.17 -10.34 18.24
C GLN A 3 -13.90 -10.62 17.44
N SER A 4 -13.74 -9.87 16.35
CA SER A 4 -12.82 -10.11 15.24
C SER A 4 -11.37 -10.25 15.69
N THR A 5 -10.83 -11.47 15.60
CA THR A 5 -9.40 -11.78 15.57
C THR A 5 -8.72 -11.38 14.26
N THR A 6 -9.46 -10.76 13.34
CA THR A 6 -8.94 -10.29 12.06
C THR A 6 -7.96 -9.15 12.29
N VAL A 7 -6.69 -9.39 11.98
CA VAL A 7 -5.62 -8.40 12.11
C VAL A 7 -5.74 -7.31 11.06
N LEU A 8 -6.10 -7.67 9.83
CA LEU A 8 -6.36 -6.73 8.74
C LEU A 8 -7.53 -7.21 7.87
N ASP A 9 -8.57 -6.38 7.77
CA ASP A 9 -9.72 -6.56 6.89
C ASP A 9 -9.63 -5.56 5.72
N ILE A 10 -9.10 -6.04 4.59
CA ILE A 10 -8.90 -5.22 3.39
C ILE A 10 -10.25 -4.81 2.79
N ASP A 11 -11.23 -5.70 2.74
CA ASP A 11 -12.54 -5.42 2.14
C ASP A 11 -13.27 -4.33 2.93
N PHE A 12 -13.19 -4.40 4.26
CA PHE A 12 -13.69 -3.34 5.12
C PHE A 12 -12.96 -2.01 4.88
N GLY A 13 -11.62 -2.00 4.93
CA GLY A 13 -10.82 -0.79 4.69
C GLY A 13 -11.10 -0.16 3.32
N MET A 14 -11.28 -0.99 2.29
CA MET A 14 -11.68 -0.57 0.95
C MET A 14 -13.07 0.08 0.93
N SER A 15 -14.04 -0.51 1.64
CA SER A 15 -15.39 0.03 1.73
C SER A 15 -15.43 1.42 2.38
N GLN A 16 -14.58 1.67 3.38
CA GLN A 16 -14.46 2.97 4.05
C GLN A 16 -13.92 4.07 3.13
N LEU A 17 -13.19 3.67 2.08
CA LEU A 17 -12.52 4.58 1.14
C LEU A 17 -13.16 4.54 -0.24
N SER A 18 -14.44 4.19 -0.33
CA SER A 18 -15.21 4.13 -1.59
C SER A 18 -14.55 3.26 -2.66
N GLY A 19 -13.86 2.19 -2.26
CA GLY A 19 -13.14 1.29 -3.17
C GLY A 19 -11.78 1.82 -3.63
N ASN A 20 -11.25 2.90 -3.04
CA ASN A 20 -9.96 3.46 -3.42
C ASN A 20 -8.79 2.66 -2.82
N ARG A 21 -8.31 1.67 -3.59
CA ARG A 21 -7.18 0.80 -3.21
C ARG A 21 -5.90 1.59 -2.99
N GLU A 22 -5.55 2.51 -3.89
CA GLU A 22 -4.30 3.26 -3.79
C GLU A 22 -4.25 4.07 -2.48
N LEU A 23 -5.35 4.72 -2.13
CA LEU A 23 -5.48 5.46 -0.89
C LEU A 23 -5.39 4.54 0.34
N LEU A 24 -6.04 3.37 0.32
CA LEU A 24 -5.94 2.40 1.41
C LEU A 24 -4.48 2.01 1.68
N PHE A 25 -3.76 1.60 0.64
CA PHE A 25 -2.37 1.16 0.76
C PHE A 25 -1.44 2.29 1.20
N LYS A 26 -1.68 3.53 0.71
CA LYS A 26 -0.96 4.72 1.18
C LYS A 26 -1.18 4.97 2.67
N LEU A 27 -2.41 4.82 3.16
CA LEU A 27 -2.74 5.00 4.57
C LEU A 27 -2.16 3.87 5.44
N LEU A 28 -2.19 2.63 4.97
CA LEU A 28 -1.55 1.49 5.64
C LEU A 28 -0.03 1.68 5.75
N ARG A 29 0.63 2.13 4.68
CA ARG A 29 2.07 2.44 4.71
C ARG A 29 2.38 3.58 5.70
N LYS A 30 1.56 4.64 5.70
CA LYS A 30 1.70 5.74 6.66
C LYS A 30 1.53 5.24 8.09
N PHE A 31 0.49 4.45 8.35
CA PHE A 31 0.26 3.81 9.64
C PHE A 31 1.50 3.02 10.11
N ALA A 32 2.04 2.15 9.25
CA ALA A 32 3.20 1.34 9.62
C ALA A 32 4.40 2.23 10.01
N ASN A 33 4.70 3.26 9.22
CA ASN A 33 5.81 4.16 9.50
C ASN A 33 5.61 4.99 10.77
N GLU A 34 4.38 5.44 11.04
CA GLU A 34 4.05 6.29 12.19
C GLU A 34 4.09 5.52 13.51
N TYR A 35 3.64 4.25 13.53
CA TYR A 35 3.48 3.48 14.77
C TYR A 35 4.59 2.46 15.04
N ARG A 36 5.65 2.42 14.22
CA ARG A 36 6.85 1.59 14.47
C ARG A 36 7.55 1.91 15.80
N THR A 37 7.58 3.18 16.19
CA THR A 37 8.24 3.64 17.42
C THR A 37 7.29 3.70 18.62
N LEU A 38 6.03 3.30 18.45
CA LEU A 38 4.97 3.50 19.42
C LEU A 38 5.33 2.96 20.81
N ASP A 39 5.96 1.78 20.90
CA ASP A 39 6.38 1.22 22.19
C ASP A 39 7.40 2.13 22.91
N ALA A 40 8.43 2.58 22.20
CA ALA A 40 9.44 3.47 22.76
C ALA A 40 8.83 4.81 23.19
N ASP A 41 7.92 5.35 22.37
CA ASP A 41 7.21 6.60 22.65
C ASP A 41 6.33 6.47 23.90
N LEU A 42 5.56 5.40 24.02
CA LEU A 42 4.72 5.12 25.19
C LEU A 42 5.57 4.91 26.46
N GLN A 43 6.66 4.15 26.39
CA GLN A 43 7.56 3.96 27.53
C GLN A 43 8.18 5.29 27.98
N ALA A 44 8.58 6.16 27.04
CA ALA A 44 9.13 7.47 27.36
C ALA A 44 8.10 8.39 28.04
N LEU A 45 6.82 8.33 27.62
CA LEU A 45 5.73 9.08 28.25
C LEU A 45 5.41 8.55 29.65
N VAL A 46 5.35 7.22 29.82
CA VAL A 46 5.12 6.56 31.11
C VAL A 46 6.23 6.90 32.10
N ALA A 47 7.51 6.85 31.68
CA ALA A 47 8.65 7.21 32.53
C ALA A 47 8.62 8.67 33.01
N LYS A 48 7.97 9.56 32.24
CA LYS A 48 7.75 10.97 32.58
C LYS A 48 6.43 11.21 33.35
N HIS A 49 5.67 10.15 33.66
CA HIS A 49 4.31 10.23 34.19
C HIS A 49 3.35 11.07 33.33
N ALA A 50 3.61 11.17 32.03
CA ALA A 50 2.82 11.92 31.06
C ALA A 50 1.64 11.09 30.52
N PHE A 51 0.76 10.62 31.41
CA PHE A 51 -0.32 9.68 31.06
C PHE A 51 -1.40 10.27 30.15
N ASN A 52 -1.62 11.58 30.19
CA ASN A 52 -2.56 12.25 29.26
C ASN A 52 -2.06 12.21 27.82
N ASP A 53 -0.75 12.33 27.61
CA ASP A 53 -0.13 12.26 26.29
C ASP A 53 -0.12 10.80 25.80
N ALA A 54 0.18 9.85 26.69
CA ALA A 54 0.11 8.42 26.39
C ALA A 54 -1.32 8.00 26.01
N TYR A 55 -2.32 8.47 26.75
CA TYR A 55 -3.74 8.30 26.41
C TYR A 55 -4.04 8.87 25.02
N SER A 56 -3.63 10.11 24.72
CA SER A 56 -3.92 10.76 23.44
C SER A 56 -3.30 10.01 22.26
N LEU A 57 -2.11 9.45 22.44
CA LEU A 57 -1.42 8.63 21.45
C LEU A 57 -2.18 7.33 21.17
N VAL A 58 -2.58 6.59 22.21
CA VAL A 58 -3.35 5.35 22.05
C VAL A 58 -4.77 5.61 21.54
N HIS A 59 -5.40 6.72 21.94
CA HIS A 59 -6.72 7.13 21.43
C HIS A 59 -6.69 7.36 19.92
N THR A 60 -5.66 8.06 19.44
CA THR A 60 -5.45 8.28 18.00
C THR A 60 -5.22 6.97 17.27
N LEU A 61 -4.34 6.09 17.79
CA LEU A 61 -4.11 4.75 17.24
C LEU A 61 -5.41 3.96 17.11
N LYS A 62 -6.23 3.94 18.17
CA LYS A 62 -7.54 3.25 18.17
C LYS A 62 -8.46 3.77 17.07
N GLY A 63 -8.53 5.09 16.89
CA GLY A 63 -9.34 5.71 15.83
C GLY A 63 -8.86 5.31 14.44
N VAL A 64 -7.54 5.34 14.21
CA VAL A 64 -6.94 4.97 12.92
C VAL A 64 -7.17 3.49 12.61
N THR A 65 -6.92 2.60 13.57
CA THR A 65 -7.08 1.16 13.40
C THR A 65 -8.52 0.75 13.09
N GLY A 66 -9.51 1.40 13.73
CA GLY A 66 -10.92 1.16 13.44
C GLY A 66 -11.31 1.55 12.02
N ASN A 67 -10.76 2.65 11.49
CA ASN A 67 -11.05 3.13 10.13
C ASN A 67 -10.34 2.33 9.02
N LEU A 68 -9.22 1.68 9.34
CA LEU A 68 -8.41 0.93 8.38
C LEU A 68 -8.71 -0.59 8.38
N GLY A 69 -9.66 -1.05 9.19
CA GLY A 69 -9.97 -2.48 9.33
C GLY A 69 -8.93 -3.27 10.11
N LEU A 70 -8.13 -2.61 10.95
CA LEU A 70 -7.10 -3.24 11.79
C LEU A 70 -7.72 -3.70 13.13
N PHE A 71 -8.70 -4.60 13.07
CA PHE A 71 -9.61 -4.85 14.19
C PHE A 71 -8.96 -5.47 15.41
N ALA A 72 -8.04 -6.43 15.22
CA ALA A 72 -7.32 -7.04 16.35
C ALA A 72 -6.57 -5.97 17.18
N LEU A 73 -5.90 -5.03 16.51
CA LEU A 73 -5.18 -3.95 17.18
C LEU A 73 -6.14 -2.90 17.77
N HIS A 74 -7.23 -2.60 17.08
CA HIS A 74 -8.29 -1.74 17.61
C HIS A 74 -8.81 -2.26 18.95
N GLU A 75 -9.15 -3.55 19.03
CA GLU A 75 -9.61 -4.18 20.27
C GLU A 75 -8.51 -4.19 21.35
N ALA A 76 -7.27 -4.56 20.98
CA ALA A 76 -6.14 -4.60 21.90
C ALA A 76 -5.78 -3.22 22.49
N SER A 77 -6.10 -2.13 21.78
CA SER A 77 -5.82 -0.76 22.25
C SER A 77 -6.76 -0.27 23.36
N LYS A 78 -7.98 -0.84 23.48
CA LYS A 78 -9.00 -0.40 24.44
C LYS A 78 -8.56 -0.49 25.92
N PRO A 79 -8.02 -1.63 26.41
CA PRO A 79 -7.56 -1.70 27.80
C PRO A 79 -6.39 -0.74 28.07
N ILE A 80 -5.49 -0.55 27.10
CA ILE A 80 -4.33 0.35 27.23
C ILE A 80 -4.79 1.81 27.34
N GLU A 81 -5.69 2.23 26.46
CA GLU A 81 -6.31 3.56 26.50
C GLU A 81 -7.01 3.81 27.84
N SER A 82 -7.77 2.81 28.33
CA SER A 82 -8.47 2.90 29.62
C SER A 82 -7.49 3.02 30.80
N GLY A 83 -6.43 2.21 30.83
CA GLY A 83 -5.41 2.25 31.87
C GLY A 83 -4.74 3.62 31.97
N PHE A 84 -4.38 4.22 30.84
CA PHE A 84 -3.82 5.58 30.84
C PHE A 84 -4.82 6.66 31.25
N ARG A 85 -6.08 6.56 30.81
CA ARG A 85 -7.10 7.59 31.07
C ARG A 85 -7.60 7.57 32.51
N ASN A 86 -7.93 6.39 33.02
CA ASN A 86 -8.71 6.24 34.25
C ASN A 86 -7.82 5.91 35.45
N GLU A 87 -6.76 5.14 35.23
CA GLU A 87 -5.90 4.59 36.28
C GLU A 87 -4.50 5.22 36.30
N GLN A 88 -4.17 5.99 35.26
CA GLN A 88 -2.84 6.60 35.06
C GLN A 88 -1.72 5.57 35.25
N GLN A 89 -1.90 4.38 34.67
CA GLN A 89 -0.92 3.29 34.75
C GLN A 89 -0.87 2.51 33.44
N VAL A 90 0.19 1.70 33.31
CA VAL A 90 0.31 0.73 32.22
C VAL A 90 -0.58 -0.46 32.54
N ALA A 91 -1.50 -0.79 31.63
CA ALA A 91 -2.40 -1.93 31.78
C ALA A 91 -1.64 -3.27 31.71
N GLU A 92 -2.14 -4.30 32.38
CA GLU A 92 -1.52 -5.64 32.40
C GLU A 92 -1.44 -6.27 31.01
N GLU A 93 -2.35 -5.89 30.10
CA GLU A 93 -2.43 -6.36 28.73
C GLU A 93 -1.39 -5.72 27.80
N TYR A 94 -0.56 -4.79 28.28
CA TYR A 94 0.43 -4.08 27.46
C TYR A 94 1.36 -5.01 26.65
N PRO A 95 1.89 -6.13 27.19
CA PRO A 95 2.68 -7.07 26.39
C PRO A 95 1.90 -7.71 25.25
N SER A 96 0.63 -8.07 25.49
CA SER A 96 -0.26 -8.63 24.47
C SER A 96 -0.59 -7.60 23.40
N PHE A 97 -0.85 -6.35 23.80
CA PHE A 97 -1.03 -5.23 22.88
C PHE A 97 0.18 -5.03 21.97
N LEU A 98 1.41 -5.07 22.50
CA LEU A 98 2.63 -4.98 21.70
C LEU A 98 2.79 -6.15 20.73
N SER A 99 2.41 -7.37 21.12
CA SER A 99 2.42 -8.53 20.22
C SER A 99 1.48 -8.30 19.04
N VAL A 100 0.27 -7.80 19.29
CA VAL A 100 -0.71 -7.51 18.24
C VAL A 100 -0.25 -6.34 17.36
N LEU A 101 0.35 -5.30 17.94
CA LEU A 101 0.93 -4.19 17.20
C LEU A 101 1.99 -4.69 16.21
N ASN A 102 2.97 -5.46 16.69
CA ASN A 102 4.05 -5.99 15.87
C ASN A 102 3.55 -6.93 14.78
N GLN A 103 2.57 -7.78 15.09
CA GLN A 103 1.91 -8.62 14.09
C GLN A 103 1.22 -7.76 13.02
N THR A 104 0.47 -6.74 13.44
CA THR A 104 -0.23 -5.83 12.53
C THR A 104 0.74 -5.09 11.61
N LEU A 105 1.84 -4.56 12.17
CA LEU A 105 2.90 -3.91 11.40
C LEU A 105 3.52 -4.87 10.38
N SER A 106 3.82 -6.11 10.80
CA SER A 106 4.38 -7.14 9.91
C SER A 106 3.42 -7.53 8.78
N GLU A 107 2.13 -7.66 9.06
CA GLU A 107 1.11 -7.97 8.05
C GLU A 107 0.92 -6.81 7.06
N VAL A 108 0.88 -5.58 7.56
CA VAL A 108 0.81 -4.37 6.72
C VAL A 108 2.05 -4.26 5.84
N ASP A 109 3.24 -4.45 6.40
CA ASP A 109 4.49 -4.44 5.64
C ASP A 109 4.51 -5.52 4.58
N SER A 110 4.09 -6.74 4.92
CA SER A 110 4.01 -7.84 3.96
C SER A 110 3.03 -7.53 2.84
N LEU A 111 1.89 -6.88 3.13
CA LEU A 111 0.88 -6.52 2.14
C LEU A 111 1.33 -5.37 1.22
N VAL A 112 1.90 -4.32 1.80
CA VAL A 112 2.44 -3.16 1.06
C VAL A 112 3.63 -3.61 0.22
N ASN A 113 4.54 -4.39 0.80
CA ASN A 113 5.70 -4.94 0.10
C ASN A 113 5.29 -5.99 -0.91
N SER A 114 4.25 -6.82 -0.71
CA SER A 114 3.76 -7.74 -1.76
C SER A 114 3.19 -6.97 -2.95
N THR A 115 2.59 -5.81 -2.71
CA THR A 115 2.10 -4.93 -3.79
C THR A 115 3.25 -4.20 -4.47
N GLU A 116 4.30 -3.87 -3.72
CA GLU A 116 5.55 -3.36 -4.25
C GLU A 116 6.42 -4.46 -4.86
N GLU A 117 6.30 -5.73 -4.52
CA GLU A 117 7.03 -6.87 -5.08
C GLU A 117 6.36 -7.30 -6.39
N VAL A 118 5.04 -7.15 -6.50
CA VAL A 118 4.35 -7.16 -7.80
C VAL A 118 4.72 -5.94 -8.66
N ALA A 119 5.19 -4.83 -8.05
CA ALA A 119 5.64 -3.61 -8.76
C ALA A 119 7.17 -3.43 -8.89
N SER A 120 8.00 -4.20 -8.17
CA SER A 120 9.45 -3.99 -7.96
C SER A 120 10.23 -5.30 -7.72
N SER A 121 9.58 -6.47 -7.65
CA SER A 121 10.23 -7.79 -7.67
C SER A 121 9.81 -8.66 -8.85
N SER A 122 9.16 -8.07 -9.86
CA SER A 122 9.28 -8.56 -11.22
C SER A 122 10.68 -8.18 -11.74
N GLN A 123 11.73 -8.86 -11.26
CA GLN A 123 12.77 -9.23 -12.21
C GLN A 123 12.05 -10.11 -13.24
N PRO A 124 11.88 -9.64 -14.48
CA PRO A 124 11.21 -10.45 -15.45
C PRO A 124 12.15 -11.62 -15.77
N SER A 125 11.62 -12.85 -15.72
CA SER A 125 11.78 -13.62 -16.94
C SER A 125 11.31 -12.69 -18.05
N ASN A 126 12.19 -12.28 -18.97
CA ASN A 126 12.00 -11.22 -19.97
C ASN A 126 10.53 -11.08 -20.49
N ALA A 127 9.85 -12.22 -20.65
CA ALA A 127 8.43 -12.36 -20.95
C ALA A 127 7.42 -11.59 -20.07
N ALA A 128 7.59 -11.49 -18.74
CA ALA A 128 6.58 -10.91 -17.85
C ALA A 128 6.59 -9.37 -17.87
N ALA A 129 7.78 -8.75 -17.92
CA ALA A 129 7.90 -7.30 -18.12
C ALA A 129 7.45 -6.91 -19.53
N ALA A 130 7.83 -7.69 -20.55
CA ALA A 130 7.32 -7.50 -21.90
C ALA A 130 5.79 -7.56 -21.94
N GLN A 131 5.18 -8.54 -21.26
CA GLN A 131 3.72 -8.65 -21.21
C GLN A 131 3.05 -7.46 -20.49
N HIS A 132 3.63 -6.97 -19.40
CA HIS A 132 3.11 -5.80 -18.70
C HIS A 132 3.25 -4.54 -19.56
N ALA A 133 4.42 -4.27 -20.12
CA ALA A 133 4.67 -3.14 -21.00
C ALA A 133 3.74 -3.16 -22.22
N ARG A 134 3.57 -4.33 -22.85
CA ARG A 134 2.65 -4.53 -23.98
C ARG A 134 1.21 -4.17 -23.59
N LYS A 135 0.77 -4.60 -22.41
CA LYS A 135 -0.58 -4.32 -21.93
C LYS A 135 -0.80 -2.84 -21.67
N GLN A 136 0.15 -2.16 -21.02
CA GLN A 136 0.05 -0.72 -20.73
C GLN A 136 0.04 0.10 -22.02
N LEU A 137 0.98 -0.17 -22.93
CA LEU A 137 1.02 0.48 -24.23
C LEU A 137 -0.27 0.26 -25.02
N MET A 138 -0.76 -0.99 -25.10
CA MET A 138 -2.03 -1.31 -25.77
C MET A 138 -3.23 -0.59 -25.16
N THR A 139 -3.29 -0.45 -23.83
CA THR A 139 -4.36 0.28 -23.15
C THR A 139 -4.31 1.76 -23.48
N ALA A 140 -3.14 2.39 -23.41
CA ALA A 140 -2.96 3.81 -23.73
C ALA A 140 -3.31 4.12 -25.20
N LEU A 141 -2.85 3.29 -26.14
CA LEU A 141 -3.17 3.42 -27.57
C LEU A 141 -4.69 3.29 -27.81
N LYS A 142 -5.35 2.30 -27.20
CA LYS A 142 -6.81 2.10 -27.33
C LYS A 142 -7.63 3.22 -26.70
N ALA A 143 -7.10 3.86 -25.66
CA ALA A 143 -7.71 5.01 -25.02
C ALA A 143 -7.40 6.33 -25.74
N SER A 144 -6.58 6.31 -26.80
CA SER A 144 -6.06 7.49 -27.48
C SER A 144 -5.45 8.51 -26.50
N GLU A 145 -4.82 7.99 -25.44
CA GLU A 145 -4.17 8.79 -24.42
C GLU A 145 -2.82 9.29 -24.89
N PHE A 146 -2.46 10.51 -24.48
CA PHE A 146 -1.12 11.04 -24.72
C PHE A 146 -0.08 10.21 -23.93
N ILE A 147 0.92 9.70 -24.64
CA ILE A 147 2.05 8.96 -24.07
C ILE A 147 3.28 9.85 -24.16
N ALA A 148 3.92 10.14 -23.02
CA ALA A 148 5.18 10.87 -23.02
C ALA A 148 6.30 10.03 -23.67
N GLN A 149 7.21 10.68 -24.40
CA GLN A 149 8.30 10.00 -25.11
C GLN A 149 9.16 9.12 -24.18
N GLU A 150 9.48 9.62 -22.98
CA GLU A 150 10.23 8.86 -21.97
C GLU A 150 9.49 7.57 -21.55
N THR A 151 8.18 7.65 -21.35
CA THR A 151 7.34 6.50 -20.99
C THR A 151 7.18 5.51 -22.15
N LEU A 152 7.09 6.01 -23.38
CA LEU A 152 7.02 5.19 -24.58
C LEU A 152 8.32 4.40 -24.77
N ASP A 153 9.48 5.04 -24.63
CA ASP A 153 10.79 4.41 -24.72
C ASP A 153 10.97 3.32 -23.67
N GLU A 154 10.58 3.59 -22.42
CA GLU A 154 10.62 2.60 -21.32
C GLU A 154 9.78 1.35 -21.64
N TRP A 155 8.58 1.53 -22.21
CA TRP A 155 7.73 0.39 -22.58
C TRP A 155 8.29 -0.38 -23.77
N LEU A 156 8.84 0.29 -24.77
CA LEU A 156 9.42 -0.35 -25.96
C LEU A 156 10.73 -1.09 -25.64
N ASP A 157 11.56 -0.56 -24.75
CA ASP A 157 12.78 -1.22 -24.28
C ASP A 157 12.48 -2.56 -23.58
N ALA A 158 11.36 -2.61 -22.84
CA ALA A 158 10.91 -3.83 -22.17
C ALA A 158 10.35 -4.90 -23.13
N LEU A 159 9.96 -4.54 -24.34
CA LEU A 159 9.34 -5.44 -25.32
C LEU A 159 10.35 -6.21 -26.18
N ALA A 160 11.64 -5.87 -26.10
CA ALA A 160 12.71 -6.48 -26.90
C ALA A 160 12.37 -6.55 -28.41
N LEU A 161 11.75 -5.48 -28.93
CA LEU A 161 11.37 -5.34 -30.33
C LEU A 161 12.61 -5.20 -31.23
N THR A 162 12.44 -5.51 -32.51
CA THR A 162 13.43 -5.10 -33.51
C THR A 162 13.42 -3.58 -33.66
N ASP A 163 14.58 -2.99 -33.98
CA ASP A 163 14.70 -1.53 -34.18
C ASP A 163 13.67 -1.01 -35.18
N ALA A 164 13.40 -1.77 -36.26
CA ALA A 164 12.40 -1.41 -37.26
C ALA A 164 10.97 -1.29 -36.69
N LYS A 165 10.55 -2.21 -35.82
CA LYS A 165 9.22 -2.17 -35.19
C LYS A 165 9.13 -1.08 -34.13
N ARG A 166 10.22 -0.88 -33.38
CA ARG A 166 10.31 0.22 -32.42
C ARG A 166 10.09 1.56 -33.11
N THR A 167 10.80 1.82 -34.20
CA THR A 167 10.65 3.06 -34.97
C THR A 167 9.24 3.22 -35.54
N ALA A 168 8.67 2.16 -36.13
CA ALA A 168 7.31 2.23 -36.68
C ALA A 168 6.24 2.59 -35.62
N ILE A 169 6.35 2.03 -34.41
CA ILE A 169 5.43 2.36 -33.31
C ILE A 169 5.63 3.80 -32.82
N ILE A 170 6.88 4.27 -32.72
CA ILE A 170 7.17 5.66 -32.31
C ILE A 170 6.60 6.63 -33.34
N ASP A 171 6.89 6.43 -34.62
CA ASP A 171 6.42 7.30 -35.70
C ASP A 171 4.88 7.36 -35.72
N ALA A 172 4.21 6.22 -35.56
CA ALA A 172 2.74 6.17 -35.51
C ALA A 172 2.17 6.91 -34.30
N VAL A 173 2.80 6.82 -33.12
CA VAL A 173 2.37 7.58 -31.93
C VAL A 173 2.62 9.08 -32.08
N GLU A 174 3.74 9.49 -32.69
CA GLU A 174 4.07 10.90 -32.95
C GLU A 174 3.10 11.54 -33.97
N GLU A 175 2.69 10.78 -34.98
CA GLU A 175 1.67 11.20 -35.97
C GLU A 175 0.22 11.06 -35.44
N LEU A 176 0.05 10.65 -34.17
CA LEU A 176 -1.25 10.38 -33.52
C LEU A 176 -2.09 9.30 -34.21
N ASP A 177 -1.44 8.44 -35.01
CA ASP A 177 -2.03 7.28 -35.66
C ASP A 177 -1.98 6.06 -34.73
N TYR A 178 -2.84 6.10 -33.70
CA TYR A 178 -2.90 5.04 -32.69
C TYR A 178 -3.35 3.69 -33.26
N GLU A 179 -4.05 3.68 -34.40
CA GLU A 179 -4.52 2.46 -35.04
C GLU A 179 -3.35 1.72 -35.71
N GLU A 180 -2.49 2.44 -36.42
CA GLU A 180 -1.25 1.89 -36.98
C GLU A 180 -0.29 1.42 -35.88
N ALA A 181 -0.16 2.19 -34.80
CA ALA A 181 0.66 1.80 -33.64
C ALA A 181 0.20 0.48 -33.00
N ILE A 182 -1.12 0.24 -32.95
CA ILE A 182 -1.69 -1.03 -32.43
C ILE A 182 -1.37 -2.19 -33.39
N ILE A 183 -1.50 -1.98 -34.71
CA ILE A 183 -1.22 -3.00 -35.72
C ILE A 183 0.25 -3.45 -35.65
N GLU A 184 1.17 -2.49 -35.59
CA GLU A 184 2.60 -2.77 -35.46
C GLU A 184 2.95 -3.49 -34.15
N LEU A 185 2.28 -3.11 -33.05
CA LEU A 185 2.42 -3.79 -31.76
C LEU A 185 1.84 -5.20 -31.78
N GLU A 186 0.70 -5.47 -32.43
CA GLU A 186 0.10 -6.81 -32.53
C GLU A 186 0.91 -7.76 -33.41
N ASN A 187 1.49 -7.23 -34.50
CA ASN A 187 2.36 -7.97 -35.40
C ASN A 187 3.77 -8.21 -34.82
N SER A 188 4.08 -7.65 -33.63
CA SER A 188 5.36 -7.78 -32.91
C SER A 188 5.55 -9.07 -32.13
#